data_AF-A0A932ST73-F1
#
_entry.id   AF-A0A932ST73-F1
#
_cell.length_a   1.000
_cell.length_b   1.000
_cell.length_c   1.000
_cell.angle_alpha   90.00
_cell.angle_beta   90.00
_cell.angle_gamma   90.00
#
_symmetry.space_group_name_H-M   'P 1'
#
loop_
_entity.id
_entity.type
_entity.pdbx_description
1 polymer ?
#
loop_
_entity_poly.entity_id
_entity_poly.type
_entity_poly.pdbx_seq_one_letter_code
_entity_poly.pdbx_strand_id
1 'polypeptide(L)'
;MSSIPANGTGYSAHVRLHLLVGDDSYELASIGPGGVSIREPIELPAGPAEVVMHVDDFERRWQVYLPDGISANSREVRTVPASPADSAAL
;
A
#
# COMPACT_ATOMS: atom_id res chain seq x y z
N MET A 1 4.97 49.44 -6.93
CA MET A 1 4.58 48.25 -6.13
C MET A 1 3.92 47.27 -7.08
N SER A 2 4.68 46.33 -7.63
CA SER A 2 4.16 45.28 -8.50
C SER A 2 4.01 44.01 -7.66
N SER A 3 2.77 43.61 -7.37
CA SER A 3 2.48 42.33 -6.72
C SER A 3 2.58 41.21 -7.73
N ILE A 4 3.50 40.27 -7.50
CA ILE A 4 3.52 38.96 -8.15
C ILE A 4 2.50 38.06 -7.44
N PRO A 5 1.51 37.46 -8.13
CA PRO A 5 0.72 36.40 -7.50
C PRO A 5 1.60 35.15 -7.37
N ALA A 6 1.85 34.72 -6.14
CA ALA A 6 2.48 33.44 -5.87
C ALA A 6 1.52 32.31 -6.29
N ASN A 7 1.64 31.86 -7.54
CA ASN A 7 0.84 30.75 -8.07
C ASN A 7 1.42 29.40 -7.59
N GLY A 8 1.38 29.18 -6.27
CA GLY A 8 1.76 27.93 -5.64
C GLY A 8 0.57 26.99 -5.55
N THR A 9 0.13 26.40 -6.65
CA THR A 9 -0.72 25.20 -6.57
C THR A 9 0.18 23.98 -6.48
N GLY A 10 0.91 23.87 -5.37
CA GLY A 10 1.45 22.60 -4.95
C GLY A 10 0.26 21.74 -4.56
N TYR A 11 -0.21 20.89 -5.47
CA TYR A 11 -1.22 19.88 -5.15
C TYR A 11 -0.55 18.87 -4.21
N SER A 12 -0.59 19.15 -2.91
CA SER A 12 -0.14 18.24 -1.87
C SER A 12 -1.20 17.15 -1.70
N ALA A 13 -1.11 16.10 -2.52
CA ALA A 13 -1.94 14.92 -2.35
C ALA A 13 -1.53 14.24 -1.05
N HIS A 14 -2.46 14.05 -0.11
CA HIS A 14 -2.20 13.21 1.05
C HIS A 14 -2.35 11.75 0.66
N VAL A 15 -1.22 11.08 0.50
CA VAL A 15 -1.18 9.64 0.25
C VAL A 15 -1.00 8.89 1.56
N ARG A 16 -1.94 8.01 1.90
CA ARG A 16 -1.79 7.05 3.00
C ARG A 16 -1.90 5.64 2.44
N LEU A 17 -0.93 4.79 2.81
CA LEU A 17 -0.82 3.45 2.30
C LEU A 17 -0.90 2.48 3.47
N HIS A 18 -1.80 1.52 3.38
CA HIS A 18 -2.00 0.48 4.39
C HIS A 18 -2.04 -0.88 3.72
N LEU A 19 -1.50 -1.89 4.40
CA LEU A 19 -1.61 -3.29 4.05
C LEU A 19 -2.48 -3.97 5.11
N LEU A 20 -3.58 -4.56 4.68
CA LEU A 20 -4.43 -5.39 5.52
C LEU A 20 -4.03 -6.85 5.33
N VAL A 21 -3.73 -7.55 6.42
CA VAL A 21 -3.46 -8.99 6.42
C VAL A 21 -4.38 -9.62 7.45
N GLY A 22 -5.44 -10.27 7.00
CA GLY A 22 -6.53 -10.70 7.89
C GLY A 22 -7.23 -9.50 8.53
N ASP A 23 -7.24 -9.45 9.86
CA ASP A 23 -7.83 -8.37 10.67
C ASP A 23 -6.81 -7.26 11.03
N ASP A 24 -5.53 -7.47 10.72
CA ASP A 24 -4.47 -6.53 11.08
C ASP A 24 -4.18 -5.53 9.95
N SER A 25 -3.89 -4.29 10.31
CA SER A 25 -3.54 -3.21 9.38
C SER A 25 -2.14 -2.66 9.63
N TYR A 26 -1.32 -2.58 8.59
CA TYR A 26 0.07 -2.16 8.65
C TYR A 26 0.35 -0.97 7.75
N GLU A 27 1.05 0.05 8.25
CA GLU A 27 1.37 1.25 7.46
C GLU A 27 2.50 0.98 6.47
N LEU A 28 2.26 1.27 5.19
CA LEU A 28 3.23 1.11 4.12
C LEU A 28 4.04 2.40 3.93
N ALA A 29 5.35 2.23 3.71
CA ALA A 29 6.25 3.32 3.36
C ALA A 29 6.08 3.73 1.89
N SER A 30 5.91 2.75 1.01
CA SER A 30 5.78 2.95 -0.43
C SER A 30 5.23 1.70 -1.13
N ILE A 31 4.62 1.88 -2.30
CA ILE A 31 4.24 0.79 -3.20
C ILE A 31 5.16 0.84 -4.43
N GLY A 32 5.71 -0.31 -4.81
CA GLY A 32 6.53 -0.51 -6.00
C GLY A 32 5.87 -1.44 -7.02
N PRO A 33 6.45 -1.58 -8.23
CA PRO A 33 5.88 -2.37 -9.32
C PRO A 33 5.85 -3.89 -9.09
N GLY A 34 6.56 -4.41 -8.09
CA GLY A 34 6.61 -5.84 -7.77
C GLY A 34 6.42 -6.16 -6.29
N GLY A 35 6.08 -5.16 -5.47
CA GLY A 35 6.06 -5.30 -4.03
C GLY A 35 5.73 -4.00 -3.32
N VAL A 36 5.57 -4.08 -2.01
CA VAL A 36 5.31 -2.93 -1.13
C VAL A 36 6.37 -2.89 -0.05
N SER A 37 6.69 -1.69 0.44
CA SER A 37 7.57 -1.52 1.58
C SER A 37 6.76 -1.16 2.81
N ILE A 38 6.95 -1.87 3.92
CA ILE A 38 6.31 -1.57 5.20
C ILE A 38 7.15 -0.51 5.93
N ARG A 39 6.51 0.43 6.63
CA ARG A 39 7.23 1.45 7.43
C ARG A 39 7.98 0.84 8.59
N GLU A 40 7.31 -0.05 9.31
CA GLU A 40 7.86 -0.72 10.47
C GLU A 40 8.19 -2.18 10.12
N PRO A 41 9.39 -2.67 10.47
CA PRO A 41 9.75 -4.05 10.24
C PRO A 41 8.79 -4.96 11.00
N ILE A 42 8.14 -5.87 10.28
CA ILE A 42 7.17 -6.79 10.84
C ILE A 42 7.32 -8.17 10.19
N GLU A 43 6.99 -9.20 10.96
CA GLU A 43 6.87 -10.55 10.44
C GLU A 43 5.42 -10.85 10.05
N LEU A 44 5.20 -11.13 8.76
CA LEU A 44 3.90 -11.53 8.22
C LEU A 44 4.05 -12.86 7.49
N PRO A 45 3.12 -13.81 7.69
CA PRO A 45 3.12 -15.05 6.96
C PRO A 45 2.84 -14.82 5.46
N ALA A 46 3.21 -15.79 4.65
CA ALA A 46 2.74 -15.87 3.27
C ALA A 46 1.22 -16.08 3.25
N GLY A 47 0.50 -15.32 2.44
CA GLY A 47 -0.96 -15.37 2.44
C GLY A 47 -1.66 -14.24 1.68
N PRO A 48 -2.99 -14.27 1.65
CA PRO A 48 -3.78 -13.21 1.06
C PRO A 48 -3.69 -11.94 1.91
N ALA A 49 -3.60 -10.80 1.22
CA ALA A 49 -3.57 -9.47 1.82
C ALA A 49 -4.33 -8.48 0.93
N GLU A 50 -4.63 -7.31 1.46
CA GLU A 50 -5.27 -6.23 0.71
C GLU A 50 -4.44 -4.95 0.87
N VAL A 51 -4.11 -4.32 -0.25
CA VAL A 51 -3.44 -3.01 -0.23
C VAL A 51 -4.51 -1.95 -0.34
N VAL A 52 -4.51 -1.03 0.61
CA VAL A 52 -5.40 0.12 0.69
C VAL A 52 -4.56 1.38 0.48
N MET A 53 -4.84 2.09 -0.59
CA MET A 53 -4.23 3.38 -0.90
C MET A 53 -5.30 4.46 -0.82
N HIS A 54 -5.16 5.37 0.14
CA HIS A 54 -5.93 6.60 0.19
C HIS A 54 -5.14 7.72 -0.47
N VAL A 55 -5.76 8.43 -1.39
CA VAL A 55 -5.25 9.63 -2.02
C VAL A 55 -6.32 10.71 -1.85
N ASP A 56 -6.06 11.65 -0.94
CA ASP A 56 -7.01 12.69 -0.55
C ASP A 56 -8.37 12.11 -0.10
N ASP A 57 -9.41 12.23 -0.93
CA ASP A 57 -10.78 11.73 -0.69
C ASP A 57 -11.04 10.36 -1.33
N PHE A 58 -10.10 9.86 -2.13
CA PHE A 58 -10.25 8.62 -2.88
C PHE A 58 -9.54 7.46 -2.18
N GLU A 59 -10.29 6.43 -1.82
CA GLU A 59 -9.73 5.14 -1.41
C GLU A 59 -9.69 4.20 -2.62
N ARG A 60 -8.54 3.54 -2.82
CA ARG A 60 -8.39 2.45 -3.77
C ARG A 60 -7.87 1.23 -3.01
N ARG A 61 -8.61 0.13 -3.11
CA ARG A 61 -8.28 -1.15 -2.49
C ARG A 61 -8.09 -2.22 -3.55
N TRP A 62 -7.09 -3.08 -3.38
CA TRP A 62 -6.91 -4.24 -4.23
C TRP A 62 -6.32 -5.41 -3.46
N GLN A 63 -6.82 -6.61 -3.76
CA GLN A 63 -6.30 -7.84 -3.18
C GLN A 63 -4.96 -8.20 -3.81
N VAL A 64 -4.01 -8.55 -2.95
CA VAL A 64 -2.69 -9.06 -3.29
C VAL A 64 -2.44 -10.35 -2.55
N TYR A 65 -1.50 -11.14 -3.05
CA TYR A 65 -0.99 -12.29 -2.32
C TYR A 65 0.48 -12.03 -1.98
N LEU A 66 0.87 -12.38 -0.76
CA LEU A 66 2.24 -12.35 -0.28
C LEU A 66 2.82 -13.77 -0.44
N PRO A 67 3.53 -14.08 -1.54
CA PRO A 67 4.03 -15.43 -1.77
C PRO A 67 5.10 -15.86 -0.75
N ASP A 68 5.94 -14.91 -0.33
CA ASP A 68 7.08 -15.16 0.53
C ASP A 68 6.84 -14.62 1.97
N GLY A 69 5.74 -13.89 2.19
CA GLY A 69 5.53 -13.12 3.42
C GLY A 69 6.58 -12.01 3.58
N ILE A 70 6.80 -11.59 4.83
CA ILE A 70 7.92 -10.72 5.20
C ILE A 70 8.43 -11.12 6.57
N SER A 71 9.74 -11.06 6.78
CA SER A 71 10.35 -11.28 8.09
C SER A 71 10.62 -9.93 8.77
N ALA A 72 10.68 -9.91 10.11
CA ALA A 72 10.97 -8.69 10.88
C ALA A 72 12.37 -8.07 10.62
N ASN A 73 13.19 -8.66 9.75
CA ASN A 73 14.47 -8.10 9.30
C ASN A 73 14.40 -7.47 7.90
N SER A 74 13.27 -7.60 7.21
CA SER A 74 13.03 -7.00 5.91
C SER A 74 11.93 -5.93 6.04
N ARG A 75 11.99 -4.94 5.16
CA ARG A 75 10.92 -3.94 5.00
C ARG A 75 10.26 -4.05 3.65
N GLU A 76 10.76 -4.90 2.77
CA GLU A 76 10.22 -5.11 1.43
C GLU A 76 9.43 -6.41 1.41
N VAL A 77 8.17 -6.30 1.02
CA VAL A 77 7.25 -7.41 0.83
C VAL A 77 7.03 -7.57 -0.66
N ARG A 78 7.26 -8.77 -1.18
CA ARG A 78 6.84 -9.09 -2.54
C ARG A 78 5.33 -9.27 -2.57
N THR A 79 4.66 -8.63 -3.52
CA THR A 79 3.22 -8.77 -3.70
C THR A 79 2.94 -9.20 -5.13
N VAL A 80 2.08 -10.21 -5.29
CA VAL A 80 1.53 -10.56 -6.60
C VAL A 80 0.04 -10.21 -6.64
N PRO A 81 -0.52 -9.81 -7.78
CA PRO A 81 -1.96 -9.60 -7.88
C PRO A 81 -2.67 -10.90 -7.49
N ALA A 82 -3.67 -10.81 -6.60
CA ALA A 82 -4.56 -11.93 -6.38
C ALA A 82 -5.23 -12.25 -7.72
N SER A 83 -4.99 -13.45 -8.25
CA SER A 83 -5.57 -13.84 -9.54
C SER A 83 -7.09 -13.75 -9.41
N PRO A 84 -7.84 -13.21 -10.39
CA PRO A 84 -9.30 -13.11 -10.31
C PRO A 84 -10.00 -14.48 -10.18
N ALA A 85 -9.28 -15.58 -10.43
CA ALA A 85 -9.77 -16.94 -10.15
C ALA A 85 -9.87 -17.26 -8.65
N ASP A 86 -9.09 -16.57 -7.81
CA ASP A 86 -9.10 -16.71 -6.34
C ASP A 86 -10.16 -15.80 -5.69
N SER A 87 -10.55 -14.72 -6.37
CA SER A 87 -11.57 -13.76 -5.93
C SER A 87 -13.02 -14.24 -6.08
N ALA A 88 -13.27 -15.38 -6.74
CA ALA A 88 -14.61 -15.91 -7.04
C ALA A 88 -15.06 -17.06 -6.12
N ALA A 89 -14.28 -17.40 -5.10
CA ALA A 89 -14.63 -18.43 -4.12
C ALA A 89 -15.25 -17.80 -2.86
N LEU A 90 -16.49 -17.31 -2.96
CA LEU A 90 -17.38 -17.15 -1.81
C LEU A 90 -18.76 -17.73 -2.15
#